data_AF-Q0RHU0-F1
#
_entry.id   AF-Q0RHU0-F1
#
_cell.length_a   1.000
_cell.length_b   1.000
_cell.length_c   1.000
_cell.angle_alpha   90.00
_cell.angle_beta   90.00
_cell.angle_gamma   90.00
#
_symmetry.space_group_name_H-M   'P 1'
#
loop_
_entity.id
_entity.type
_entity.pdbx_description
1 polymer ?
#
loop_
_entity_poly.entity_id
_entity_poly.type
_entity_poly.pdbx_seq_one_letter_code
_entity_poly.pdbx_strand_id
1 'polypeptide(L)'
;MASPERRTPRVAGAGDEVARTGAERLSAWEAAQAAVHPGPEAPVCGAAGQLAGPEETIEAEIVRCLPGAVALVRTPAGTEEIGLGLVRAQPGDAVLVHAGEAVSVL
;
A
#
# COMPACT_ATOMS: atom_id res chain seq x y z
N MET A 1 -0.25 -47.24 -64.12
CA MET A 1 0.89 -46.30 -63.97
C MET A 1 0.45 -45.19 -63.01
N ALA A 2 1.24 -44.95 -61.95
CA ALA A 2 1.36 -43.78 -61.06
C ALA A 2 0.07 -43.02 -60.62
N SER A 3 -0.21 -42.69 -59.36
CA SER A 3 0.61 -42.48 -58.16
C SER A 3 -0.28 -42.52 -56.88
N PRO A 4 0.29 -42.65 -55.67
CA PRO A 4 -0.43 -42.82 -54.41
C PRO A 4 -0.70 -41.47 -53.70
N GLU A 5 -1.96 -41.07 -53.59
CA GLU A 5 -2.35 -39.80 -52.96
C GLU A 5 -2.56 -40.02 -51.45
N ARG A 6 -1.43 -39.93 -50.73
CA ARG A 6 -1.23 -39.45 -49.35
C ARG A 6 -2.38 -39.64 -48.37
N ARG A 7 -2.21 -40.64 -47.49
CA ARG A 7 -2.80 -40.72 -46.16
C ARG A 7 -2.49 -39.40 -45.42
N THR A 8 -3.47 -38.52 -45.29
CA THR A 8 -3.34 -37.34 -44.44
C THR A 8 -3.21 -37.81 -42.98
N PRO A 9 -2.24 -37.27 -42.20
CA PRO A 9 -2.19 -37.54 -40.78
C PRO A 9 -3.45 -36.93 -40.15
N ARG A 10 -4.12 -37.69 -39.28
CA ARG A 10 -4.95 -37.07 -38.25
C ARG A 10 -4.05 -36.08 -37.53
N VAL A 11 -4.31 -34.78 -37.68
CA VAL A 11 -3.82 -33.79 -36.74
C VAL A 11 -4.57 -34.08 -35.44
N ALA A 12 -3.95 -34.91 -34.60
CA ALA A 12 -4.24 -34.92 -33.19
C ALA A 12 -3.65 -33.63 -32.61
N GLY A 13 -4.46 -32.89 -31.86
CA GLY A 13 -4.00 -31.74 -31.08
C GLY A 13 -4.46 -30.40 -31.63
N ALA A 14 -5.71 -30.07 -31.35
CA ALA A 14 -6.15 -28.69 -31.12
C ALA A 14 -7.46 -28.75 -30.34
N GLY A 15 -7.37 -29.26 -29.12
CA GLY A 15 -8.50 -29.43 -28.24
C GLY A 15 -8.01 -29.44 -26.82
N ASP A 16 -7.44 -28.30 -26.39
CA ASP A 16 -7.34 -28.04 -24.96
C ASP A 16 -7.29 -26.53 -24.67
N GLU A 17 -8.23 -25.78 -25.28
CA GLU A 17 -8.60 -24.49 -24.72
C GLU A 17 -9.75 -24.74 -23.74
N VAL A 18 -9.42 -25.42 -22.63
CA VAL A 18 -10.36 -25.66 -21.53
C VAL A 18 -10.90 -24.29 -21.13
N ALA A 19 -12.21 -24.09 -21.29
CA ALA A 19 -12.90 -22.93 -20.78
C ALA A 19 -12.76 -22.92 -19.25
N ARG A 20 -11.70 -22.29 -18.76
CA ARG A 20 -11.45 -22.15 -17.32
C ARG A 20 -12.63 -21.43 -16.69
N THR A 21 -13.13 -22.03 -15.62
CA THR A 21 -14.14 -21.44 -14.75
C THR A 21 -13.68 -20.06 -14.26
N GLY A 22 -14.61 -19.24 -13.79
CA GLY A 22 -14.28 -17.91 -13.26
C GLY A 22 -13.22 -17.97 -12.14
N ALA A 23 -13.30 -18.98 -11.27
CA ALA A 23 -12.36 -19.20 -10.18
C ALA A 23 -10.95 -19.54 -10.71
N GLU A 24 -10.85 -20.44 -11.68
CA GLU A 24 -9.56 -20.81 -12.27
C GLU A 24 -8.91 -19.65 -13.04
N ARG A 25 -9.73 -18.76 -13.64
CA ARG A 25 -9.23 -17.53 -14.27
C ARG A 25 -8.72 -16.53 -13.24
N LEU A 26 -9.41 -16.36 -12.11
CA LEU A 26 -8.97 -15.50 -11.02
C LEU A 26 -7.65 -15.99 -10.41
N SER A 27 -7.54 -17.28 -10.08
CA SER A 27 -6.31 -17.84 -9.51
C SER A 27 -5.12 -17.77 -10.48
N ALA A 28 -5.36 -17.95 -11.79
CA ALA A 28 -4.31 -17.78 -12.79
C ALA A 28 -3.83 -16.32 -12.89
N TRP A 29 -4.74 -15.35 -12.74
CA TRP A 29 -4.42 -13.93 -12.74
C TRP A 29 -3.67 -13.51 -11.47
N GLU A 30 -4.05 -14.02 -10.30
CA GLU A 30 -3.32 -13.81 -9.03
C GLU A 30 -1.90 -14.37 -9.10
N ALA A 31 -1.74 -15.59 -9.62
CA ALA A 31 -0.42 -16.21 -9.81
C ALA A 31 0.45 -15.44 -10.81
N ALA A 32 -0.15 -14.93 -11.90
CA ALA A 32 0.55 -14.11 -12.87
C ALA A 32 1.02 -12.78 -12.25
N GLN A 33 0.20 -12.13 -11.42
CA GLN A 33 0.60 -10.91 -10.72
C GLN A 33 1.71 -11.14 -9.71
N ALA A 34 1.64 -12.23 -8.93
CA ALA A 34 2.71 -12.59 -7.99
C ALA A 34 4.04 -12.90 -8.68
N ALA A 35 4.00 -13.44 -9.90
CA ALA A 35 5.20 -13.70 -10.71
C ALA A 35 5.78 -12.42 -11.35
N VAL A 36 4.93 -11.47 -11.75
CA VAL A 36 5.35 -10.18 -12.33
C VAL A 36 5.84 -9.22 -11.24
N HIS A 37 5.27 -9.31 -10.05
CA HIS A 37 5.66 -8.56 -8.86
C HIS A 37 6.15 -9.54 -7.78
N PRO A 38 7.36 -10.11 -7.90
CA PRO A 38 7.96 -10.87 -6.82
C PRO A 38 8.22 -9.88 -5.68
N GLY A 39 7.27 -9.75 -4.76
CA GLY A 39 7.21 -8.60 -3.88
C GLY A 39 8.42 -8.50 -2.94
N PRO A 40 9.25 -7.46 -3.01
CA PRO A 40 9.53 -6.71 -1.81
C PRO A 40 8.24 -5.98 -1.40
N GLU A 41 7.99 -5.85 -0.10
CA GLU A 41 7.00 -4.90 0.41
C GLU A 41 7.20 -3.56 -0.31
N ALA A 42 6.12 -3.02 -0.91
CA ALA A 42 6.20 -1.68 -1.49
C ALA A 42 6.81 -0.78 -0.42
N PRO A 43 7.85 0.03 -0.70
CA PRO A 43 8.34 0.97 0.29
C PRO A 43 7.14 1.83 0.69
N VAL A 44 6.64 1.58 1.90
CA VAL A 44 5.65 2.42 2.53
C VAL A 44 6.29 3.80 2.54
N CYS A 45 5.58 4.84 2.12
CA CYS A 45 6.07 6.20 2.31
C CYS A 45 6.29 6.42 3.81
N GLY A 46 7.46 6.08 4.34
CA GLY A 46 7.66 5.88 5.78
C GLY A 46 8.93 6.53 6.35
N ALA A 47 9.60 7.38 5.57
CA ALA A 47 10.83 8.03 6.05
C ALA A 47 10.92 9.53 5.72
N ALA A 48 9.93 10.09 5.04
CA ALA A 48 9.85 11.54 4.83
C ALA A 48 8.74 12.10 5.73
N GLY A 49 9.06 12.38 7.00
CA GLY A 49 8.15 13.02 7.96
C GLY A 49 7.56 12.11 9.03
N GLN A 50 8.21 11.01 9.39
CA GLN A 50 7.72 10.15 10.47
C GLN A 50 8.26 10.64 11.82
N LEU A 51 7.37 11.25 12.59
CA LEU A 51 7.61 11.82 13.91
C LEU A 51 7.98 10.79 14.99
N ALA A 52 7.54 9.53 14.83
CA ALA A 52 7.89 8.46 15.76
C ALA A 52 7.86 7.08 15.06
N GLY A 53 8.68 6.16 15.56
CA GLY A 53 8.60 4.74 15.22
C GLY A 53 7.32 4.08 15.77
N PRO A 54 6.98 2.86 15.33
CA PRO A 54 5.72 2.19 15.65
C PRO A 54 5.49 1.86 17.14
N GLU A 55 6.49 2.04 18.01
CA GLU A 55 6.35 1.85 19.47
C GLU A 55 6.60 3.14 20.27
N GLU A 56 7.00 4.23 19.63
CA GLU A 56 7.41 5.45 20.33
C GLU A 56 6.32 6.51 20.23
N THR A 57 6.15 7.28 21.31
CA THR A 57 5.31 8.47 21.34
C THR A 57 6.23 9.64 21.67
N ILE A 58 6.11 10.74 20.95
CA ILE A 58 6.92 11.93 21.19
C ILE A 58 6.07 13.12 21.58
N GLU A 59 6.64 14.02 22.39
CA GLU A 59 6.03 15.30 22.70
C GLU A 59 6.27 16.31 21.56
N ALA A 60 5.23 17.06 21.22
CA ALA A 60 5.27 18.08 20.19
C ALA A 60 4.41 19.29 20.58
N GLU A 61 4.82 20.49 20.16
CA GLU A 61 4.04 21.72 20.37
C GLU A 61 3.26 22.08 19.10
N ILE A 62 1.96 22.36 19.21
CA ILE A 62 1.17 22.83 18.06
C ILE A 62 1.56 24.26 17.71
N VAL A 63 2.14 24.43 16.52
CA VAL A 63 2.47 25.74 15.97
C VAL A 63 1.25 26.37 15.28
N ARG A 64 0.51 25.57 14.51
CA ARG A 64 -0.65 26.05 13.74
C ARG A 64 -1.57 24.91 13.34
N CYS A 65 -2.88 25.07 13.52
CA CYS A 65 -3.88 24.18 12.95
C CYS A 65 -4.14 24.49 11.47
N LEU A 66 -4.27 23.45 10.66
CA LEU A 66 -4.57 23.47 9.24
C LEU A 66 -6.00 22.96 8.98
N PRO A 67 -6.59 23.24 7.80
CA PRO A 67 -7.85 22.63 7.40
C PRO A 67 -7.76 21.09 7.39
N GLY A 68 -8.87 20.42 7.70
CA GLY A 68 -8.95 18.95 7.64
C GLY A 68 -8.52 18.21 8.90
N ALA A 69 -8.54 18.88 10.07
CA ALA A 69 -8.10 18.30 11.35
C ALA A 69 -6.63 17.86 11.32
N VAL A 70 -5.78 18.74 10.80
CA VAL A 70 -4.33 18.57 10.69
C VAL A 70 -3.65 19.75 11.38
N ALA A 71 -2.41 19.59 11.85
CA ALA A 71 -1.63 20.67 12.45
C ALA A 71 -0.14 20.57 12.08
N LEU A 72 0.51 21.74 12.00
CA LEU A 72 1.96 21.82 12.06
C LEU A 72 2.39 21.85 13.52
N VAL A 73 3.36 21.01 13.84
CA VAL A 73 3.95 20.92 15.17
C VAL A 73 5.45 21.13 15.14
N ARG A 74 5.99 21.56 16.27
CA ARG A 74 7.43 21.64 16.51
C ARG A 74 7.86 20.45 17.36
N THR A 75 8.88 19.75 16.87
CA THR A 75 9.50 18.59 17.52
C THR A 75 11.01 18.80 17.61
N PRO A 76 11.74 17.95 18.35
CA PRO A 76 13.20 17.99 18.38
C PRO A 76 13.85 17.82 16.99
N ALA A 77 13.17 17.14 16.05
CA ALA A 77 13.67 16.89 14.71
C ALA A 77 13.36 18.04 13.72
N GLY A 78 12.36 18.88 14.01
CA GLY A 78 11.99 19.99 13.14
C GLY A 78 10.53 20.41 13.26
N THR A 79 10.00 20.98 12.18
CA THR A 79 8.57 21.25 12.05
C THR A 79 7.96 20.21 11.12
N GLU A 80 6.89 19.58 11.58
CA GLU A 80 6.26 18.45 10.88
C GLU A 80 4.74 18.57 10.96
N GLU A 81 4.05 17.81 10.11
CA GLU A 81 2.59 17.79 10.03
C GLU A 81 2.04 16.55 10.74
N ILE A 82 0.97 16.72 11.54
CA ILE A 82 0.26 15.62 12.20
C ILE A 82 -1.25 15.78 12.05
N GLY A 83 -1.98 14.69 12.17
CA GLY A 83 -3.43 14.76 12.33
C GLY A 83 -3.86 15.01 13.78
N LEU A 84 -5.07 15.54 13.89
CA LEU A 84 -5.79 15.88 15.13
C LEU A 84 -7.12 15.12 15.21
N GLY A 85 -7.31 14.04 14.46
CA GLY A 85 -8.59 13.35 14.36
C GLY A 85 -9.11 12.77 15.68
N LEU A 86 -8.21 12.56 16.66
CA LEU A 86 -8.49 11.87 17.92
C LEU A 86 -8.59 12.82 19.12
N VAL A 87 -8.11 14.07 18.99
CA VAL A 87 -8.03 15.03 20.09
C VAL A 87 -8.46 16.42 19.65
N ARG A 88 -8.87 17.26 20.61
CA ARG A 88 -9.10 18.68 20.36
C ARG A 88 -7.95 19.48 20.95
N ALA A 89 -7.10 20.01 20.09
CA ALA A 89 -5.92 20.79 20.47
C ALA A 89 -5.88 22.10 19.66
N GLN A 90 -5.15 23.09 20.18
CA GLN A 90 -5.03 24.45 19.66
C GLN A 90 -3.54 24.85 19.54
N PRO A 91 -3.21 25.90 18.78
CA PRO A 91 -1.85 26.43 18.77
C PRO A 91 -1.37 26.80 20.18
N GLY A 92 -0.16 26.36 20.53
CA GLY A 92 0.46 26.48 21.85
C GLY A 92 0.28 25.26 22.75
N ASP A 93 -0.61 24.32 22.41
CA ASP A 93 -0.77 23.09 23.19
C ASP A 93 0.41 22.15 22.97
N ALA A 94 0.83 21.47 24.04
CA ALA A 94 1.71 20.31 23.94
C ALA A 94 0.87 19.04 23.75
N VAL A 95 1.30 18.17 22.86
CA VAL A 95 0.59 16.93 22.52
C VAL A 95 1.55 15.75 22.46
N LEU A 96 1.01 14.57 22.74
CA LEU A 96 1.67 13.30 22.47
C LEU A 96 1.30 12.83 21.06
N VAL A 97 2.32 12.54 20.25
CA VAL A 97 2.20 12.10 18.85
C VAL A 97 2.68 10.66 18.72
N HIS A 98 1.83 9.82 18.12
CA HIS A 98 2.16 8.45 17.77
C HIS A 98 1.80 8.18 16.31
N ALA A 99 2.74 7.60 15.56
CA ALA A 99 2.54 7.29 14.12
C ALA A 99 2.01 8.48 13.29
N GLY A 100 2.42 9.72 13.62
CA GLY A 100 1.98 10.94 12.94
C GLY A 100 0.62 11.48 13.39
N GLU A 101 0.03 10.92 14.45
CA GLU A 101 -1.27 11.33 14.97
C GLU A 101 -1.21 11.79 16.44
N ALA A 102 -1.90 12.89 16.75
CA ALA A 102 -2.04 13.35 18.12
C ALA A 102 -2.99 12.42 18.89
N VAL A 103 -2.50 11.83 19.98
CA VAL A 103 -3.26 10.88 20.83
C VAL A 103 -3.61 11.42 22.20
N SER A 104 -2.94 12.48 22.67
CA SER A 104 -3.27 13.18 23.91
C SER A 104 -2.83 14.65 23.87
N VAL A 105 -3.56 15.51 24.59
CA VAL A 105 -3.10 16.86 24.98
C VAL A 105 -2.48 16.76 26.38
N LEU A 106 -1.44 17.54 26.65
CA LEU A 106 -0.68 17.57 27.92
C LEU A 106 -1.00 18.81 28.76
#